data_AF-A0A7K0CFG5-F1
#
_entry.id   AF-A0A7K0CFG5-F1
#
_cell.length_a   1.000
_cell.length_b   1.000
_cell.length_c   1.000
_cell.angle_alpha   90.00
_cell.angle_beta   90.00
_cell.angle_gamma   90.00
#
_symmetry.space_group_name_H-M   'P 1'
#
loop_
_entity.id
_entity.type
_entity.pdbx_description
1 polymer ?
#
loop_
_entity_poly.entity_id
_entity_poly.type
_entity_poly.pdbx_seq_one_letter_code
_entity_poly.pdbx_strand_id
1 'polypeptide(L)'
;MSLVILTRAPDDAALRAAARLADSAATAAWSLRSDDLRSLSRVEYRQLLDYTAAPQVLDLAFYLRGDRTQIRTLMDHITREIAGFLAHYAPPSQP
;
A
#
# COMPACT_ATOMS: atom_id res chain seq x y z
N MET A 1 -10.68 -1.86 14.55
CA MET A 1 -10.28 -3.28 14.68
C MET A 1 -8.79 -3.30 14.96
N SER A 2 -8.40 -3.66 16.19
CA SER A 2 -7.01 -3.66 16.67
C SER A 2 -6.64 -5.09 17.07
N LEU A 3 -6.34 -5.94 16.10
CA LEU A 3 -6.03 -7.37 16.30
C LEU A 3 -5.08 -7.75 15.16
N VAL A 4 -3.78 -7.40 15.22
CA VAL A 4 -2.68 -8.40 15.37
C VAL A 4 -1.47 -7.86 16.17
N ILE A 5 -1.41 -6.57 16.52
CA ILE A 5 -0.22 -5.98 17.20
C ILE A 5 -0.01 -6.51 18.65
N LEU A 6 -0.97 -7.23 19.23
CA LEU A 6 -0.94 -7.62 20.66
C LEU A 6 -0.17 -8.90 21.00
N THR A 7 0.29 -9.72 20.04
CA THR A 7 0.94 -11.01 20.40
C THR A 7 2.46 -10.92 20.58
N ARG A 8 3.11 -9.86 20.10
CA ARG A 8 4.52 -9.51 20.38
C ARG A 8 4.65 -8.00 20.17
N ALA A 9 4.97 -7.23 21.20
CA ALA A 9 5.36 -5.83 20.99
C ALA A 9 6.59 -5.84 20.06
N PRO A 10 6.46 -5.41 18.78
CA PRO A 10 7.58 -5.40 17.88
C PRO A 10 8.61 -4.40 18.40
N ASP A 11 9.89 -4.74 18.34
CA ASP A 11 10.92 -3.76 18.63
C ASP A 11 10.93 -2.66 17.55
N ASP A 12 11.46 -1.48 17.90
CA ASP A 12 11.55 -0.34 17.00
C ASP A 12 12.30 -0.66 15.69
N ALA A 13 13.23 -1.62 15.74
CA ALA A 13 13.99 -2.05 14.57
C ALA A 13 13.10 -2.78 13.57
N ALA A 14 12.25 -3.70 14.05
CA ALA A 14 11.28 -4.42 13.24
C ALA A 14 10.20 -3.47 12.69
N LEU A 15 9.74 -2.49 13.47
CA LEU A 15 8.86 -1.39 13.02
C LEU A 15 9.46 -0.63 11.83
N ARG A 16 10.71 -0.19 11.96
CA ARG A 16 11.38 0.53 10.88
C ARG A 16 11.64 -0.34 9.66
N ALA A 17 11.97 -1.61 9.85
CA ALA A 17 12.19 -2.55 8.74
C ALA A 17 10.90 -2.80 7.95
N ALA A 18 9.78 -3.05 8.64
CA ALA A 18 8.48 -3.24 8.02
C ALA A 18 8.02 -1.99 7.27
N ALA A 19 8.17 -0.81 7.87
CA ALA A 19 7.83 0.47 7.23
C ALA A 19 8.65 0.72 5.95
N ARG A 20 9.97 0.47 6.00
CA ARG A 20 10.84 0.60 4.82
C ARG A 20 10.47 -0.37 3.71
N LEU A 21 10.06 -1.58 4.07
CA LEU A 21 9.67 -2.58 3.10
C LEU A 21 8.33 -2.23 2.43
N ALA A 22 7.36 -1.76 3.21
CA ALA A 22 6.11 -1.23 2.69
C ALA A 22 6.34 -0.04 1.75
N ASP A 23 7.25 0.88 2.10
CA ASP A 23 7.60 2.03 1.27
C ASP A 23 8.28 1.63 -0.05
N SER A 24 9.22 0.68 0.02
CA SER A 24 9.88 0.11 -1.16
C SER A 24 8.88 -0.58 -2.09
N ALA A 25 7.96 -1.38 -1.53
CA ALA A 25 6.92 -2.04 -2.30
C ALA A 25 5.98 -1.03 -2.96
N ALA A 26 5.54 0.00 -2.23
CA ALA A 26 4.68 1.06 -2.79
C ALA A 26 5.35 1.81 -3.93
N THR A 27 6.64 2.08 -3.82
CA THR A 27 7.43 2.69 -4.89
C THR A 27 7.53 1.79 -6.12
N ALA A 28 7.76 0.49 -5.92
CA ALA A 28 7.82 -0.47 -7.02
C ALA A 28 6.45 -0.61 -7.72
N ALA A 29 5.37 -0.73 -6.96
CA ALA A 29 4.02 -0.83 -7.52
C ALA A 29 3.65 0.44 -8.30
N TRP A 30 4.02 1.64 -7.81
CA TRP A 30 3.85 2.88 -8.55
C TRP A 30 4.61 2.91 -9.89
N SER A 31 5.83 2.37 -9.92
CA SER A 31 6.62 2.31 -11.16
C SER A 31 6.03 1.36 -12.22
N LEU A 32 5.28 0.35 -11.78
CA LEU A 32 4.67 -0.67 -12.63
C LEU A 32 3.15 -0.52 -12.75
N ARG A 33 2.62 0.65 -12.36
CA ARG A 33 1.19 0.92 -12.31
C ARG A 33 0.53 0.82 -13.69
N SER A 34 -0.77 0.53 -13.70
CA SER A 34 -1.57 0.59 -14.92
C SER A 34 -1.76 2.04 -15.39
N ASP A 35 -2.13 2.19 -16.67
CA ASP A 35 -2.38 3.50 -17.26
C ASP A 35 -3.59 4.22 -16.64
N ASP A 36 -4.50 3.49 -15.99
CA ASP A 36 -5.66 4.06 -15.28
C ASP A 36 -5.24 4.96 -14.11
N LEU A 37 -4.02 4.79 -13.61
CA LEU A 37 -3.43 5.62 -12.55
C LEU A 37 -2.60 6.79 -13.10
N ARG A 38 -2.63 7.07 -14.41
CA ARG A 38 -1.90 8.20 -15.03
C ARG A 38 -2.40 9.57 -14.55
N SER A 39 -3.67 9.66 -14.17
CA SER A 39 -4.27 10.90 -13.67
C SER A 39 -3.76 11.29 -12.28
N LEU A 40 -3.18 10.34 -11.54
CA LEU A 40 -2.59 10.60 -10.24
C LEU A 40 -1.11 11.01 -10.37
N SER A 41 -0.71 11.91 -9.49
CA SER A 41 0.68 12.05 -9.09
C SER A 41 1.08 10.93 -8.12
N ARG A 42 2.39 10.71 -7.98
CA ARG A 42 2.93 9.77 -6.98
C ARG A 42 2.49 10.12 -5.55
N VAL A 43 2.34 11.41 -5.26
CA VAL A 43 1.93 11.92 -3.94
C VAL A 43 0.47 11.57 -3.66
N GLU A 44 -0.43 11.80 -4.61
CA GLU A 44 -1.86 11.45 -4.46
C GLU A 44 -2.06 9.95 -4.34
N TYR A 45 -1.33 9.16 -5.14
CA TYR A 45 -1.31 7.69 -4.97
C TYR A 45 -0.87 7.29 -3.57
N ARG A 46 0.18 7.93 -3.04
CA ARG A 46 0.68 7.63 -1.70
C ARG A 46 -0.33 7.98 -0.61
N GLN A 47 -0.98 9.13 -0.74
CA GLN A 47 -2.04 9.53 0.19
C GLN A 47 -3.22 8.57 0.17
N LEU A 48 -3.65 8.11 -1.01
CA LEU A 48 -4.70 7.11 -1.14
C LEU A 48 -4.29 5.81 -0.45
N LEU A 49 -3.09 5.31 -0.74
CA LEU A 49 -2.55 4.10 -0.12
C LEU A 49 -2.51 4.23 1.41
N ASP A 50 -2.02 5.36 1.91
CA ASP A 50 -1.89 5.61 3.35
C ASP A 50 -3.25 5.69 4.03
N TYR A 51 -4.25 6.28 3.37
CA TYR A 51 -5.63 6.34 3.87
C TYR A 51 -6.33 4.98 3.86
N THR A 52 -6.17 4.19 2.80
CA THR A 52 -6.97 2.96 2.60
C THR A 52 -6.34 1.73 3.23
N ALA A 53 -5.00 1.66 3.32
CA ALA A 53 -4.31 0.39 3.54
C ALA A 53 -3.06 0.44 4.43
N ALA A 54 -2.60 1.63 4.91
CA ALA A 54 -1.35 1.70 5.68
C ALA A 54 -1.30 0.77 6.91
N PRO A 55 -2.35 0.69 7.77
CA PRO A 55 -2.33 -0.22 8.91
C PRO A 55 -2.19 -1.69 8.50
N GLN A 56 -2.92 -2.12 7.47
CA GLN A 56 -2.95 -3.51 7.00
C GLN A 56 -1.63 -3.89 6.31
N VAL A 57 -1.07 -2.98 5.51
CA VAL A 57 0.23 -3.19 4.86
C VAL A 57 1.34 -3.31 5.90
N LEU A 58 1.31 -2.46 6.94
CA LEU A 58 2.31 -2.51 8.01
C LEU A 58 2.19 -3.80 8.82
N ASP A 59 0.98 -4.16 9.26
CA ASP A 59 0.70 -5.39 10.01
C ASP A 59 1.12 -6.64 9.22
N LEU A 60 0.85 -6.66 7.92
CA LEU A 60 1.26 -7.80 7.09
C LEU A 60 2.77 -7.81 6.86
N ALA A 61 3.39 -6.65 6.64
CA ALA A 61 4.85 -6.57 6.51
C ALA A 61 5.58 -7.10 7.75
N PHE A 62 4.97 -6.88 8.91
CA PHE A 62 5.38 -7.46 10.18
C PHE A 62 5.19 -8.96 10.26
N TYR A 63 3.97 -9.43 9.97
CA TYR A 63 3.63 -10.84 10.02
C TYR A 63 4.55 -11.67 9.12
N LEU A 64 4.84 -11.14 7.93
CA LEU A 64 5.69 -11.77 6.93
C LEU A 64 7.19 -11.68 7.24
N ARG A 65 7.59 -11.07 8.36
CA ARG A 65 8.99 -10.88 8.79
C ARG A 65 9.90 -10.34 7.68
N GLY A 66 9.37 -9.53 6.79
CA GLY A 66 10.15 -8.97 5.69
C GLY A 66 10.23 -9.80 4.41
N ASP A 67 9.34 -10.78 4.19
CA ASP A 67 9.21 -11.42 2.87
C ASP A 67 8.80 -10.39 1.81
N ARG A 68 9.80 -9.95 1.05
CA ARG A 68 9.66 -8.88 0.06
C ARG A 68 8.74 -9.28 -1.10
N THR A 69 8.69 -10.56 -1.44
CA THR A 69 7.90 -11.04 -2.58
C THR A 69 6.43 -10.93 -2.25
N GLN A 70 6.03 -11.40 -1.07
CA GLN A 70 4.64 -11.36 -0.64
C GLN A 70 4.12 -9.94 -0.43
N ILE A 71 4.93 -9.06 0.18
CA ILE A 71 4.55 -7.64 0.36
C ILE A 71 4.44 -6.92 -0.98
N ARG A 72 5.31 -7.25 -1.94
CA ARG A 72 5.20 -6.73 -3.31
C ARG A 72 3.91 -7.20 -3.98
N THR A 73 3.59 -8.49 -3.91
CA THR A 73 2.34 -9.02 -4.47
C THR A 73 1.10 -8.36 -3.86
N LEU A 74 1.10 -8.15 -2.53
CA LEU A 74 0.03 -7.42 -1.85
C LEU A 74 -0.06 -5.99 -2.40
N MET A 75 1.06 -5.29 -2.47
CA MET A 75 1.07 -3.90 -2.92
C MET A 75 0.55 -3.78 -4.35
N ASP A 76 1.00 -4.65 -5.26
CA ASP A 76 0.52 -4.71 -6.64
C ASP A 76 -0.99 -5.01 -6.72
N HIS A 77 -1.52 -5.81 -5.79
CA HIS A 77 -2.96 -6.02 -5.67
C HIS A 77 -3.69 -4.76 -5.19
N ILE A 78 -3.22 -4.10 -4.12
CA ILE A 78 -3.81 -2.85 -3.63
C ILE A 78 -3.80 -1.76 -4.70
N THR A 79 -2.70 -1.61 -5.44
CA THR A 79 -2.61 -0.65 -6.56
C THR A 79 -3.66 -0.94 -7.63
N ARG A 80 -3.94 -2.20 -7.93
CA ARG A 80 -5.00 -2.59 -8.88
C ARG A 80 -6.39 -2.28 -8.35
N GLU A 81 -6.64 -2.50 -7.06
CA GLU A 81 -7.93 -2.14 -6.43
C GLU A 81 -8.14 -0.62 -6.42
N ILE A 82 -7.08 0.17 -6.17
CA ILE A 82 -7.14 1.64 -6.28
C ILE A 82 -7.48 2.06 -7.71
N ALA A 83 -6.83 1.45 -8.72
CA ALA A 83 -7.14 1.71 -10.13
C ALA A 83 -8.59 1.36 -10.46
N GLY A 84 -9.07 0.20 -9.99
CA GLY A 84 -10.45 -0.24 -10.14
C GLY A 84 -11.43 0.75 -9.50
N PHE A 85 -11.18 1.17 -8.26
CA PHE A 85 -12.01 2.16 -7.57
C PHE A 85 -12.07 3.47 -8.37
N LEU A 86 -10.94 4.01 -8.80
CA LEU A 86 -10.89 5.26 -9.56
C LEU A 86 -11.59 5.17 -10.92
N ALA A 87 -11.54 4.01 -11.58
CA ALA A 87 -12.29 3.79 -12.83
C ALA A 87 -13.81 3.84 -12.61
N HIS A 88 -14.30 3.39 -11.44
CA HIS A 88 -15.73 3.43 -11.10
C HIS A 88 -16.20 4.78 -10.58
N TYR A 89 -15.29 5.56 -9.98
CA TYR A 89 -15.56 6.88 -9.39
C TYR A 89 -14.93 8.02 -10.19
N ALA A 90 -14.68 7.82 -11.48
CA ALA A 90 -14.15 8.86 -12.36
C ALA A 90 -14.94 10.16 -12.14
N PRO A 91 -14.26 11.31 -11.91
CA PRO A 91 -14.94 12.54 -11.54
C PRO A 91 -16.00 12.85 -12.60
N PRO A 92 -17.18 13.35 -12.18
CA PRO A 92 -18.25 13.69 -13.12
C PRO A 92 -17.64 14.57 -14.20
N SER A 93 -17.89 14.20 -15.46
CA SER A 93 -17.38 14.91 -16.64
C SER A 93 -17.58 16.40 -16.41
N GLN A 94 -16.48 17.15 -16.25
CA GLN A 94 -16.57 18.59 -16.09
C GLN A 94 -17.27 19.15 -17.35
N PRO A 95 -18.31 19.99 -17.18
CA PRO A 95 -19.06 20.56 -18.29
C PRO A 95 -18.21 21.50 -19.15
#